data_AF-A0A2B2C165-F1
#
_entry.id   AF-A0A2B2C165-F1
#
_cell.length_a   1.000
_cell.length_b   1.000
_cell.length_c   1.000
_cell.angle_alpha   90.00
_cell.angle_beta   90.00
_cell.angle_gamma   90.00
#
_symmetry.space_group_name_H-M   'P 1'
#
loop_
_entity.id
_entity.type
_entity.pdbx_description
1 polymer ?
#
loop_
_entity_poly.entity_id
_entity_poly.type
_entity_poly.pdbx_seq_one_letter_code
_entity_poly.pdbx_strand_id
1 'polypeptide(L)' 'MKLHQLLAIIPFIGLLGGVPFVNKVTPYVFGMPFVLFYIVLWVVITSGIMALVFKMDPANKEEEI' A
#
# COMPACT_ATOMS: atom_id res chain seq x y z
N MET A 1 21.26 -1.00 -4.73
CA MET A 1 20.08 -0.86 -3.84
C MET A 1 18.87 -1.30 -4.66
N LYS A 2 18.32 -2.47 -4.35
CA LYS A 2 17.38 -3.18 -5.24
C LYS A 2 16.07 -2.39 -5.31
N LEU A 3 15.52 -2.19 -6.51
CA LEU A 3 14.27 -1.45 -6.78
C LEU A 3 13.12 -1.89 -5.84
N HIS A 4 13.11 -3.16 -5.42
CA HIS A 4 12.17 -3.74 -4.47
C HIS A 4 12.12 -3.02 -3.11
N GLN A 5 13.24 -2.49 -2.60
CA GLN A 5 13.26 -1.74 -1.33
C GLN A 5 12.63 -0.36 -1.47
N LEU A 6 12.68 0.25 -2.66
CA LEU A 6 12.01 1.52 -2.94
C LEU A 6 10.48 1.34 -2.94
N LEU A 7 9.99 0.21 -3.47
CA LEU A 7 8.56 -0.11 -3.47
C LEU A 7 7.98 -0.25 -2.05
N ALA A 8 8.79 -0.73 -1.10
CA ALA A 8 8.36 -0.89 0.30
C ALA A 8 8.23 0.44 1.06
N ILE A 9 8.91 1.50 0.62
CA ILE A 9 8.83 2.83 1.24
C ILE A 9 7.57 3.59 0.81
N ILE A 10 7.03 3.28 -0.37
CA ILE A 10 5.82 3.92 -0.94
C ILE A 10 4.61 3.84 0.01
N PRO A 11 4.20 2.67 0.52
CA PRO A 11 3.07 2.59 1.45
C PRO A 11 3.34 3.32 2.77
N PHE A 12 4.60 3.41 3.20
CA PHE A 12 4.96 4.14 4.42
C PHE A 12 4.77 5.65 4.27
N ILE A 13 5.24 6.23 3.16
CA ILE A 13 5.06 7.66 2.86
C ILE A 13 3.58 7.96 2.61
N GLY A 14 2.88 7.08 1.90
CA GLY A 14 1.45 7.20 1.68
C GLY A 14 0.65 7.22 2.97
N LEU A 15 0.86 6.20 3.81
CA LEU A 15 0.07 6.00 5.02
C LEU A 15 0.39 7.02 6.10
N LEU A 16 1.63 7.51 6.23
CA LEU A 16 2.01 8.53 7.23
C LEU A 16 1.92 9.97 6.71
N GLY A 17 2.34 10.22 5.47
CA GLY A 17 2.35 11.55 4.86
C GLY A 17 0.97 12.03 4.45
N GLY A 18 0.05 11.11 4.15
CA GLY A 18 -1.32 11.44 3.79
C GLY A 18 -2.22 11.81 4.94
N VAL A 19 -1.95 11.31 6.16
CA VAL A 19 -2.78 11.52 7.35
C VAL A 19 -3.17 12.98 7.57
N PRO A 20 -2.25 13.98 7.57
CA PRO A 20 -2.64 15.38 7.79
C PRO A 20 -3.58 15.94 6.71
N PHE A 21 -3.52 15.42 5.48
CA PHE A 21 -4.39 15.84 4.39
C PHE A 21 -5.75 15.14 4.40
N VAL A 22 -5.78 13.87 4.83
CA VAL A 22 -6.97 13.03 4.84
C VAL A 22 -7.69 12.97 6.18
N ASN A 23 -7.16 13.64 7.21
CA ASN A 23 -7.77 13.78 8.54
C ASN A 23 -8.98 14.74 8.49
N LYS A 24 -9.94 14.42 7.63
CA LYS A 24 -11.22 15.10 7.48
C LYS A 24 -12.29 14.02 7.53
N VAL A 25 -13.36 14.29 8.28
CA VAL A 25 -14.47 13.34 8.43
C VAL A 25 -15.33 13.29 7.17
N THR A 26 -15.39 14.41 6.45
CA THR A 26 -16.07 14.55 5.15
C THR A 26 -15.04 14.71 4.03
N PRO A 27 -15.29 14.11 2.84
CA PRO A 27 -16.50 13.37 2.45
C PRO A 27 -16.57 11.94 3.02
N TYR A 28 -17.77 11.42 3.17
CA TYR A 28 -17.97 10.00 3.47
C TYR A 28 -17.87 9.19 2.16
N VAL A 29 -17.10 8.10 2.19
CA VAL A 29 -16.94 7.19 1.05
C VAL A 29 -17.47 5.84 1.50
N PHE A 30 -18.42 5.24 0.76
CA PHE A 30 -19.09 3.99 1.15
C PHE A 30 -19.70 4.00 2.58
N GLY A 31 -20.13 5.17 3.08
CA GLY A 31 -20.70 5.31 4.42
C GLY A 31 -19.67 5.41 5.56
N MET A 32 -18.37 5.42 5.25
CA MET A 32 -17.28 5.56 6.22
C MET A 32 -16.53 6.89 6.04
N PRO A 33 -16.01 7.48 7.13
CA PRO A 33 -15.14 8.66 7.07
C PRO A 33 -13.99 8.49 6.08
N PHE A 34 -13.61 9.58 5.41
CA PHE A 34 -12.55 9.57 4.39
C PHE A 34 -11.23 8.96 4.90
N VAL A 35 -10.86 9.25 6.15
CA VAL A 35 -9.65 8.69 6.78
C VAL A 35 -9.68 7.16 6.86
N LEU A 36 -10.82 6.55 7.16
CA LEU A 36 -10.95 5.09 7.19
C LEU A 36 -10.84 4.51 5.78
N PHE A 37 -11.48 5.15 4.80
CA PHE A 37 -11.36 4.74 3.40
C PHE A 37 -9.92 4.81 2.90
N TYR A 38 -9.21 5.88 3.27
CA TYR A 38 -7.82 6.07 2.94
C TYR A 38 -6.93 4.95 3.49
N ILE A 39 -7.11 4.57 4.76
CA ILE A 39 -6.34 3.48 5.39
C ILE A 39 -6.61 2.15 4.66
N VAL A 40 -7.88 1.82 4.42
CA VAL A 40 -8.27 0.58 3.73
C VAL A 40 -7.68 0.53 2.32
N LEU A 41 -7.75 1.64 1.58
CA LEU A 41 -7.15 1.76 0.25
C LEU A 41 -5.63 1.47 0.30
N TRP A 42 -4.91 2.03 1.27
CA TRP A 42 -3.48 1.78 1.43
C TRP A 42 -3.15 0.33 1.81
N VAL A 43 -3.99 -0.35 2.58
CA VAL A 43 -3.82 -1.78 2.88
C VAL A 43 -3.90 -2.60 1.59
N VAL A 44 -4.89 -2.34 0.73
CA VAL A 44 -5.05 -3.03 -0.55
C VAL A 44 -3.88 -2.73 -1.49
N ILE A 45 -3.47 -1.47 -1.59
CA ILE A 45 -2.29 -1.06 -2.39
C ILE A 45 -1.04 -1.79 -1.89
N THR A 46 -0.81 -1.84 -0.59
CA THR A 46 0.36 -2.52 0.00
C THR A 46 0.39 -3.99 -0.34
N SER A 47 -0.77 -4.68 -0.24
CA SER A 47 -0.89 -6.07 -0.65
C SER A 47 -0.57 -6.26 -2.14
N GLY A 48 -1.04 -5.35 -3.00
CA GLY A 48 -0.74 -5.38 -4.44
C GLY A 48 0.75 -5.14 -4.73
N ILE A 49 1.39 -4.22 -4.01
CA ILE A 49 2.83 -3.97 -4.09
C ILE A 49 3.60 -5.23 -3.69
N MET A 50 3.24 -5.88 -2.59
CA MET A 50 3.87 -7.13 -2.14
C MET A 50 3.69 -8.25 -3.17
N ALA A 51 2.50 -8.40 -3.76
CA ALA A 51 2.26 -9.37 -4.81
C ALA A 51 3.09 -9.08 -6.08
N LEU A 52 3.23 -7.80 -6.46
CA LEU A 52 4.07 -7.39 -7.58
C LEU A 52 5.54 -7.67 -7.30
N VAL A 53 6.02 -7.35 -6.09
CA VAL A 53 7.38 -7.67 -5.64
C VAL A 53 7.61 -9.18 -5.68
N PHE A 54 6.67 -9.98 -5.17
CA PHE A 54 6.75 -11.44 -5.21
C PHE A 54 6.85 -11.98 -6.63
N LYS A 55 6.04 -11.46 -7.57
CA LYS A 55 6.08 -11.85 -8.98
C LYS A 55 7.36 -11.40 -9.69
N MET A 56 7.92 -10.26 -9.28
CA MET A 56 9.14 -9.69 -9.85
C MET A 56 10.41 -10.24 -9.22
N ASP A 57 10.35 -10.87 -8.05
CA ASP A 57 11.51 -11.47 -7.40
C ASP A 57 11.84 -12.80 -8.07
N PRO A 58 12.91 -12.87 -8.89
CA PRO A 58 13.31 -14.11 -9.54
C PRO A 58 13.78 -15.18 -8.54
N ALA A 59 14.06 -14.83 -7.28
CA ALA A 59 14.45 -15.79 -6.25
C ALA A 59 13.28 -16.65 -5.76
N ASN A 60 12.03 -16.21 -5.92
CA ASN A 60 10.83 -17.01 -5.61
C ASN A 60 10.41 -17.94 -6.76
N LYS A 61 11.14 -17.98 -7.87
CA LYS A 61 10.88 -18.93 -8.97
C LYS A 61 11.38 -20.35 -8.68
N GLU A 62 12.04 -20.60 -7.56
CA GLU A 62 12.60 -21.92 -7.23
C GLU A 62 11.67 -22.81 -6.38
N GLU A 63 10.48 -22.34 -5.96
CA GLU A 63 9.51 -23.14 -5.17
C GLU A 63 8.25 -23.58 -5.95
N GLU A 64 8.36 -23.78 -7.27
CA GLU A 64 7.47 -24.71 -7.98
C GLU A 64 8.27 -26.00 -8.29
N ILE A 65 8.31 -26.92 -7.31
CA ILE A 65 8.60 -28.34 -7.51
C ILE A 65 7.30 -29.12 -7.31
#